data_AF-A0A948CB26-F1
#
_entry.id   AF-A0A948CB26-F1
#
_cell.length_a   1.000
_cell.length_b   1.000
_cell.length_c   1.000
_cell.angle_alpha   90.00
_cell.angle_beta   90.00
_cell.angle_gamma   90.00
#
_symmetry.space_group_name_H-M   'P 1'
#
loop_
_entity.id
_entity.type
_entity.pdbx_description
1 polymer ?
#
loop_
_entity_poly.entity_id
_entity_poly.type
_entity_poly.pdbx_seq_one_letter_code
_entity_poly.pdbx_strand_id
1 'polypeptide(L)'
;MLITNHVMSGAVVGALAPGPVSAFVLGVASHFTLDTVPHWGDEATFLQVAVVDGLVGLAAMGTIAATTPPDRRARVLAGMLGACAPDTDKPSEVFFGRSPFPEALDAWHKRIQRESPRRMPQEVVVATLGALLVRRLVRG
;
A
#
# COMPACT_ATOMS: atom_id res chain seq x y z
N MET A 1 -3.00 5.37 5.12
CA MET A 1 -3.07 6.07 3.80
C MET A 1 -3.97 5.25 2.86
N LEU A 2 -4.35 5.76 1.67
CA LEU A 2 -5.07 4.90 0.71
C LEU A 2 -4.20 3.69 0.30
N ILE A 3 -4.79 2.50 0.17
CA ILE A 3 -4.10 1.26 -0.22
C ILE A 3 -3.45 1.39 -1.59
N THR A 4 -4.06 2.16 -2.50
CA THR A 4 -3.45 2.46 -3.81
C THR A 4 -2.07 3.11 -3.67
N ASN A 5 -1.86 3.99 -2.68
CA ASN A 5 -0.56 4.61 -2.45
C ASN A 5 0.47 3.62 -1.88
N HIS A 6 0.04 2.67 -1.05
CA HIS A 6 0.87 1.56 -0.60
C HIS A 6 1.26 0.64 -1.77
N VAL A 7 0.32 0.33 -2.67
CA VAL A 7 0.59 -0.43 -3.91
C VAL A 7 1.64 0.27 -4.77
N MET A 8 1.46 1.56 -5.08
CA MET A 8 2.41 2.31 -5.92
C MET A 8 3.81 2.36 -5.27
N SER A 9 3.87 2.64 -3.97
CA SER A 9 5.13 2.73 -3.24
C SER A 9 5.84 1.38 -3.14
N GLY A 10 5.09 0.31 -2.83
CA GLY A 10 5.60 -1.06 -2.82
C GLY A 10 6.11 -1.52 -4.18
N ALA A 11 5.47 -1.10 -5.27
CA ALA A 11 5.95 -1.36 -6.62
C ALA A 11 7.28 -0.65 -6.92
N VAL A 12 7.44 0.61 -6.50
CA VAL A 12 8.70 1.37 -6.61
C VAL A 12 9.80 0.67 -5.81
N VAL A 13 9.54 0.34 -4.55
CA VAL A 13 10.48 -0.38 -3.68
C VAL A 13 10.88 -1.72 -4.31
N GLY A 14 9.91 -2.49 -4.78
CA GLY A 14 10.16 -3.79 -5.40
C GLY A 14 10.94 -3.71 -6.72
N ALA A 15 10.77 -2.63 -7.50
CA ALA A 15 11.55 -2.40 -8.72
C ALA A 15 13.02 -2.08 -8.43
N LEU A 16 13.31 -1.49 -7.27
CA LEU A 16 14.67 -1.11 -6.85
C LEU A 16 15.35 -2.15 -5.96
N ALA A 17 14.60 -3.11 -5.42
CA ALA A 17 15.12 -4.09 -4.48
C ALA A 17 16.02 -5.15 -5.17
N PRO A 18 17.05 -5.67 -4.46
CA PRO A 18 17.91 -6.73 -4.98
C PRO A 18 17.18 -8.07 -5.21
N GLY A 19 16.15 -8.37 -4.42
CA GLY A 19 15.47 -9.67 -4.42
C GLY A 19 14.05 -9.58 -3.85
N PRO A 20 13.22 -10.63 -3.99
CA PRO A 20 11.82 -10.59 -3.57
C PRO A 20 11.67 -10.52 -2.05
N VAL A 21 12.55 -11.17 -1.29
CA VAL A 21 12.53 -11.11 0.18
C VAL A 21 12.83 -9.70 0.67
N SER A 22 13.89 -9.06 0.15
CA SER A 22 14.22 -7.68 0.50
C SER A 22 13.14 -6.71 0.02
N ALA A 23 12.55 -6.94 -1.14
CA ALA A 23 11.41 -6.17 -1.62
C ALA A 23 10.22 -6.22 -0.66
N PHE A 24 9.84 -7.42 -0.18
CA PHE A 24 8.75 -7.57 0.77
C PHE A 24 9.03 -6.84 2.08
N VAL A 25 10.20 -7.06 2.68
CA VAL A 25 10.60 -6.41 3.95
C VAL A 25 10.64 -4.90 3.81
N LEU A 26 11.22 -4.38 2.73
CA LEU A 26 11.24 -2.94 2.46
C LEU A 26 9.84 -2.42 2.13
N GLY A 27 8.97 -3.23 1.53
CA GLY A 27 7.55 -2.92 1.33
C GLY A 27 6.85 -2.69 2.66
N VAL A 28 7.00 -3.61 3.62
CA VAL A 28 6.47 -3.46 4.99
C VAL A 28 7.03 -2.20 5.66
N ALA A 29 8.33 -1.93 5.54
CA ALA A 29 8.92 -0.70 6.08
C ALA A 29 8.35 0.57 5.42
N SER A 30 8.12 0.54 4.11
CA SER A 30 7.52 1.65 3.37
C SER A 30 6.09 1.93 3.82
N HIS A 31 5.32 0.89 4.16
CA HIS A 31 3.97 1.03 4.69
C HIS A 31 3.94 1.93 5.92
N PHE A 32 4.70 1.56 6.97
CA PHE A 32 4.71 2.32 8.20
C PHE A 32 5.28 3.72 8.01
N THR A 33 6.27 3.88 7.13
CA THR A 33 6.82 5.20 6.78
C THR A 33 5.74 6.10 6.18
N LEU A 34 4.97 5.60 5.21
CA LEU A 34 3.88 6.36 4.59
C LEU A 34 2.80 6.73 5.60
N ASP A 35 2.44 5.83 6.50
CA ASP A 35 1.41 6.09 7.50
C ASP A 35 1.82 7.15 8.53
N THR A 36 3.12 7.42 8.71
CA THR A 36 3.57 8.56 9.54
C THR A 36 3.38 9.93 8.88
N VAL A 37 3.15 9.98 7.56
CA VAL A 37 2.92 11.22 6.80
C VAL A 37 1.44 11.61 6.94
N PRO A 38 1.09 12.90 7.11
CA PRO A 38 -0.30 13.33 7.10
C PRO A 38 -1.04 12.86 5.84
N HIS A 39 -2.10 12.08 6.00
CA HIS A 39 -2.80 11.41 4.91
C HIS A 39 -4.32 11.40 5.14
N TRP A 40 -5.09 10.94 4.16
CA TRP A 40 -6.55 10.93 4.26
C TRP A 40 -7.06 9.84 5.19
N GLY A 41 -8.04 10.19 6.02
CA GLY A 41 -8.86 9.26 6.81
C GLY A 41 -10.11 9.99 7.32
N ASP A 42 -11.24 9.30 7.29
CA ASP A 42 -12.54 9.77 7.77
C ASP A 42 -13.41 8.58 8.18
N GLU A 43 -13.66 8.42 9.47
CA GLU A 43 -14.45 7.30 10.01
C GLU A 43 -15.86 7.24 9.42
N ALA A 44 -16.48 8.39 9.11
CA ALA A 44 -17.86 8.44 8.62
C ALA A 44 -18.02 7.82 7.21
N THR A 45 -16.97 7.87 6.41
CA THR A 45 -16.97 7.38 5.02
C THR A 45 -15.95 6.28 4.76
N PHE A 46 -15.24 5.84 5.82
CA PHE A 46 -14.10 4.93 5.74
C PHE A 46 -14.38 3.70 4.87
N LEU A 47 -15.44 2.95 5.19
CA LEU A 47 -15.71 1.68 4.50
C LEU A 47 -16.07 1.88 3.02
N GLN A 48 -16.80 2.95 2.69
CA GLN A 48 -17.18 3.26 1.30
C GLN A 48 -15.93 3.55 0.46
N VAL A 49 -15.04 4.38 0.99
CA VAL A 49 -13.77 4.71 0.32
C VAL A 49 -12.84 3.50 0.29
N ALA A 50 -12.72 2.75 1.38
CA ALA A 50 -11.84 1.58 1.48
C ALA A 50 -12.21 0.47 0.48
N VAL A 51 -13.50 0.23 0.23
CA VAL A 51 -13.92 -0.74 -0.80
C VAL A 51 -13.52 -0.28 -2.20
N VAL A 52 -13.81 0.98 -2.55
CA VAL A 52 -13.48 1.52 -3.87
C VAL A 52 -11.96 1.54 -4.08
N ASP A 53 -11.22 2.05 -3.11
CA ASP A 53 -9.77 2.12 -3.12
C ASP A 53 -9.11 0.73 -3.11
N GLY A 54 -9.69 -0.23 -2.37
CA GLY A 54 -9.28 -1.64 -2.41
C GLY A 54 -9.37 -2.26 -3.82
N LEU A 55 -10.47 -2.01 -4.53
CA LEU A 55 -10.64 -2.49 -5.90
C LEU A 55 -9.70 -1.79 -6.88
N VAL A 56 -9.51 -0.47 -6.73
CA VAL A 56 -8.56 0.31 -7.54
C VAL A 56 -7.13 -0.17 -7.30
N GLY A 57 -6.74 -0.37 -6.04
CA GLY A 57 -5.44 -0.89 -5.64
C GLY A 57 -5.19 -2.29 -6.19
N LEU A 58 -6.17 -3.19 -6.11
CA LEU A 58 -6.07 -4.53 -6.70
C LEU A 58 -5.90 -4.49 -8.23
N ALA A 59 -6.68 -3.65 -8.92
CA ALA A 59 -6.55 -3.46 -10.36
C ALA A 59 -5.17 -2.88 -10.73
N ALA A 60 -4.66 -1.94 -9.93
CA ALA A 60 -3.32 -1.39 -10.10
C ALA A 60 -2.24 -2.45 -9.90
N MET A 61 -2.32 -3.27 -8.85
CA MET A 61 -1.40 -4.39 -8.63
C MET A 61 -1.38 -5.35 -9.82
N GLY A 62 -2.55 -5.75 -10.31
CA GLY A 62 -2.67 -6.63 -11.47
C GLY A 62 -2.07 -6.03 -12.74
N THR A 63 -2.34 -4.75 -13.00
CA THR A 63 -1.81 -4.02 -14.15
C THR A 63 -0.29 -3.87 -14.09
N ILE A 64 0.25 -3.50 -12.93
CA ILE A 64 1.69 -3.38 -12.70
C ILE A 64 2.35 -4.74 -12.89
N ALA A 65 1.82 -5.80 -12.29
CA ALA A 65 2.36 -7.15 -12.43
C ALA A 65 2.37 -7.63 -13.90
N ALA A 66 1.27 -7.41 -14.62
CA ALA A 66 1.13 -7.79 -16.03
C ALA A 66 2.10 -7.03 -16.94
N THR A 67 2.37 -5.75 -16.64
CA THR A 67 3.25 -4.90 -17.44
C THR A 67 4.72 -4.94 -17.00
N THR A 68 5.03 -5.60 -15.88
CA THR A 68 6.41 -5.79 -15.40
C THR A 68 7.08 -6.99 -16.09
N PRO A 69 8.32 -6.83 -16.59
CA PRO A 69 9.13 -7.91 -17.15
C PRO A 69 9.27 -9.12 -16.20
N PRO A 70 9.34 -10.36 -16.73
CA PRO A 70 9.37 -11.57 -15.90
C PRO A 70 10.50 -11.62 -14.86
N ASP A 71 11.68 -11.09 -15.18
CA ASP A 71 12.87 -11.05 -14.31
C ASP A 71 12.74 -10.08 -13.11
N ARG A 72 11.78 -9.15 -13.16
CA ARG A 72 11.51 -8.19 -12.08
C ARG A 72 10.20 -8.43 -11.36
N ARG A 73 9.26 -9.14 -12.00
CA ARG A 73 7.87 -9.30 -11.53
C ARG A 73 7.75 -9.80 -10.10
N ALA A 74 8.54 -10.82 -9.73
CA ALA A 74 8.49 -11.37 -8.36
C ALA A 74 8.86 -10.33 -7.29
N ARG A 75 9.85 -9.48 -7.57
CA ARG A 75 10.31 -8.42 -6.65
C ARG A 75 9.27 -7.31 -6.52
N VAL A 76 8.71 -6.87 -7.65
CA VAL A 76 7.64 -5.85 -7.68
C VAL A 76 6.40 -6.33 -6.95
N LEU A 77 5.93 -7.56 -7.22
CA LEU A 77 4.81 -8.19 -6.49
C LEU A 77 5.10 -8.29 -5.00
N ALA A 78 6.29 -8.78 -4.62
CA ALA A 78 6.66 -8.90 -3.21
C ALA A 78 6.68 -7.54 -2.50
N GLY A 79 7.17 -6.48 -3.14
CA GLY A 79 7.14 -5.12 -2.61
C GLY A 79 5.72 -4.59 -2.41
N MET A 80 4.83 -4.76 -3.40
CA MET A 80 3.42 -4.38 -3.26
C MET A 80 2.73 -5.15 -2.14
N LEU A 81 2.92 -6.47 -2.07
CA LEU A 81 2.36 -7.32 -1.02
C LEU A 81 2.86 -6.92 0.36
N GLY A 82 4.17 -6.67 0.51
CA GLY A 82 4.74 -6.20 1.76
C GLY A 82 4.17 -4.86 2.20
N ALA A 83 4.01 -3.92 1.26
CA ALA A 83 3.44 -2.60 1.55
C ALA A 83 1.94 -2.64 1.91
N CYS A 84 1.20 -3.66 1.48
CA CYS A 84 -0.23 -3.79 1.78
C CYS A 84 -0.50 -4.72 2.98
N ALA A 85 0.45 -5.58 3.36
CA ALA A 85 0.23 -6.60 4.38
C ALA A 85 -0.22 -6.05 5.74
N PRO A 86 0.36 -4.95 6.29
CA PRO A 86 -0.07 -4.44 7.59
C PRO A 86 -1.54 -4.01 7.62
N ASP A 87 -2.09 -3.53 6.50
CA ASP A 87 -3.50 -3.12 6.36
C ASP A 87 -4.49 -4.30 6.26
N THR A 88 -4.01 -5.55 6.37
CA THR A 88 -4.90 -6.71 6.44
C THR A 88 -5.62 -6.83 7.79
N ASP A 89 -5.24 -6.03 8.77
CA ASP A 89 -5.95 -5.85 10.04
C ASP A 89 -7.43 -5.48 9.81
N LYS A 90 -7.70 -4.44 9.03
CA LYS A 90 -9.04 -3.87 8.77
C LYS A 90 -10.00 -4.87 8.10
N PRO A 91 -9.69 -5.47 6.93
CA PRO A 91 -10.59 -6.47 6.34
C PRO A 91 -10.69 -7.71 7.23
N SER A 92 -9.65 -8.08 7.97
CA SER A 92 -9.74 -9.24 8.88
C SER A 92 -10.67 -8.97 10.06
N GLU A 93 -10.64 -7.77 10.64
CA GLU A 93 -11.62 -7.33 11.65
C GLU A 93 -13.04 -7.38 11.07
N VAL A 94 -13.25 -6.90 9.84
CA VAL A 94 -14.58 -6.90 9.18
C VAL A 94 -15.10 -8.30 8.89
N PHE A 95 -14.28 -9.20 8.33
CA PHE A 95 -14.74 -10.51 7.87
C PHE A 95 -14.63 -11.61 8.93
N PHE A 96 -13.68 -11.50 9.86
CA PHE A 96 -13.39 -12.55 10.85
C PHE A 96 -13.50 -12.07 12.30
N GLY A 97 -13.79 -10.78 12.54
CA GLY A 97 -13.93 -10.22 13.89
C GLY A 97 -12.63 -10.10 14.66
N ARG A 98 -11.46 -10.25 14.00
CA ARG A 98 -10.15 -10.15 14.65
C ARG A 98 -9.05 -9.74 13.66
N SER A 99 -8.06 -9.00 14.14
CA SER A 99 -6.80 -8.77 13.43
C SER A 99 -5.97 -10.07 13.35
N PRO A 100 -5.17 -10.27 12.28
CA PRO A 100 -4.21 -11.37 12.20
C PRO A 100 -2.91 -11.04 12.95
N PHE A 101 -2.76 -9.81 13.47
CA PHE A 101 -1.55 -9.32 14.11
C PHE A 101 -1.67 -9.29 15.64
N PRO A 102 -0.54 -9.24 16.36
CA PRO A 102 -0.55 -9.00 17.80
C PRO A 102 -1.15 -7.62 18.14
N GLU A 103 -1.91 -7.53 19.23
CA GLU A 103 -2.56 -6.29 19.68
C GLU A 103 -1.57 -5.12 19.84
N ALA A 104 -0.34 -5.41 20.31
CA ALA A 104 0.71 -4.40 20.43
C ALA A 104 1.12 -3.79 19.09
N LEU A 105 1.08 -4.58 18.00
CA LEU A 105 1.37 -4.09 16.66
C LEU A 105 0.23 -3.21 16.16
N ASP A 106 -1.03 -3.65 16.31
CA ASP A 106 -2.21 -2.88 15.90
C ASP A 106 -2.27 -1.53 16.65
N ALA A 107 -2.05 -1.54 17.96
CA ALA A 107 -2.04 -0.34 18.79
C ALA A 107 -0.91 0.62 18.41
N TRP A 108 0.25 0.10 17.98
CA TRP A 108 1.32 0.93 17.44
C TRP A 108 0.98 1.47 16.06
N HIS A 109 0.44 0.65 15.16
CA HIS A 109 0.07 1.04 13.81
C HIS A 109 -0.99 2.15 13.80
N LYS A 110 -2.06 2.00 14.59
CA LYS A 110 -3.09 3.04 14.79
C LYS A 110 -2.51 4.34 15.36
N ARG A 111 -1.51 4.25 16.26
CA ARG A 111 -0.90 5.42 16.90
C ARG A 111 -0.01 6.25 15.98
N ILE A 112 0.66 5.61 15.02
CA ILE A 112 1.57 6.33 14.11
C ILE A 112 0.84 7.04 12.97
N GLN A 113 -0.40 6.63 12.68
CA GLN A 113 -1.22 7.21 11.63
C GLN A 113 -1.57 8.67 11.91
N ARG A 114 -1.47 9.51 10.87
CA ARG A 114 -1.78 10.94 10.92
C ARG A 114 -2.88 11.27 9.92
N GLU A 115 -4.12 11.01 10.30
CA GLU A 115 -5.27 11.11 9.41
C GLU A 115 -5.95 12.48 9.44
N SER A 116 -6.50 12.89 8.29
CA SER A 116 -7.36 14.07 8.18
C SER A 116 -8.29 13.95 6.96
N PRO A 117 -9.60 14.23 7.09
CA PRO A 117 -10.55 14.17 5.97
C PRO A 117 -10.20 15.11 4.81
N ARG A 118 -9.43 16.18 5.07
CA ARG A 118 -9.02 17.18 4.07
C ARG A 118 -7.86 16.74 3.15
N ARG A 119 -7.29 15.55 3.35
CA ARG A 119 -6.07 15.11 2.67
C ARG A 119 -6.32 14.29 1.40
N MET A 120 -7.57 14.06 1.01
CA MET A 120 -7.89 13.31 -0.22
C MET A 120 -7.18 13.82 -1.48
N PRO A 121 -7.06 15.15 -1.74
CA PRO A 121 -6.33 15.62 -2.92
C PRO A 121 -4.85 15.20 -2.94
N GLN A 122 -4.22 15.12 -1.77
CA GLN A 122 -2.84 14.65 -1.65
C GLN A 122 -2.73 13.18 -2.05
N GLU A 123 -3.69 12.34 -1.65
CA GLU A 123 -3.70 10.92 -2.02
C GLU A 123 -3.69 10.72 -3.53
N VAL A 124 -4.52 11.49 -4.25
CA VAL A 124 -4.62 11.44 -5.72
C VAL A 124 -3.32 11.89 -6.38
N VAL A 125 -2.70 12.97 -5.89
CA VAL A 125 -1.42 13.46 -6.41
C VAL A 125 -0.31 12.43 -6.20
N VAL A 126 -0.19 11.88 -4.99
CA VAL A 126 0.82 10.86 -4.66
C VAL A 126 0.62 9.60 -5.50
N ALA A 127 -0.62 9.14 -5.66
CA ALA A 127 -0.93 7.97 -6.48
C ALA A 127 -0.55 8.19 -7.95
N THR A 128 -0.83 9.39 -8.48
CA THR A 128 -0.50 9.75 -9.87
C THR A 128 1.01 9.78 -10.09
N LEU A 129 1.75 10.43 -9.19
CA LEU A 129 3.22 10.50 -9.26
C LEU A 129 3.83 9.09 -9.10
N GLY A 130 3.30 8.29 -8.17
CA GLY A 130 3.67 6.90 -7.98
C GLY A 130 3.46 6.08 -9.26
N ALA A 131 2.29 6.18 -9.90
CA ALA A 131 2.01 5.46 -11.14
C ALA A 131 2.97 5.84 -12.28
N LEU A 132 3.29 7.13 -12.43
CA LEU A 132 4.28 7.60 -13.42
C LEU A 132 5.68 7.04 -13.14
N LEU A 133 6.10 7.05 -11.86
CA LEU A 133 7.39 6.52 -11.44
C LEU A 133 7.47 5.00 -11.63
N VAL A 134 6.45 4.25 -11.21
CA VAL A 134 6.35 2.80 -11.43
C VAL A 134 6.44 2.50 -12.91
N ARG A 135 5.66 3.19 -13.76
CA ARG A 135 5.70 3.01 -15.22
C ARG A 135 7.12 3.19 -15.77
N ARG A 136 7.86 4.19 -15.29
CA ARG A 136 9.25 4.43 -15.68
C ARG A 136 10.19 3.31 -15.22
N LEU A 137 10.06 2.84 -13.98
CA LEU A 137 10.96 1.85 -13.39
C LEU A 137 10.71 0.42 -13.88
N VAL A 138 9.46 0.05 -14.17
CA VAL A 138 9.12 -1.31 -14.61
C VAL A 138 9.27 -1.50 -16.11
N ARG A 139 9.21 -0.43 -16.90
CA ARG A 139 9.39 -0.49 -18.37
C ARG A 139 10.79 -0.06 -18.84
N GLY A 140 11.58 0.55 -17.95
CA GLY A 140 12.96 0.96 -18.22
C GLY A 140 13.99 -0.13 -17.95
#